data_AF-A0A7V2NHI0-F1
#
_entry.id   AF-A0A7V2NHI0-F1
#
_cell.length_a   1.000
_cell.length_b   1.000
_cell.length_c   1.000
_cell.angle_alpha   90.00
_cell.angle_beta   90.00
_cell.angle_gamma   90.00
#
_symmetry.space_group_name_H-M   'P 1'
#
loop_
_entity.id
_entity.type
_entity.pdbx_description
1 polymer ?
#
loop_
_entity_poly.entity_id
_entity_poly.type
_entity_poly.pdbx_seq_one_letter_code
_entity_poly.pdbx_strand_id
1 'polypeptide(L)'
;MEVLTNEQDGEICDMTRGADDNLYGQTSWFPSLSYPPVVWSPDNGQSWQLTGEDGLPIDATLDVLQAVPEHPGRLLMGNWSPGGVWESNDHGFTWHRLLRGLPEIPAGVFCIYRNPYSGHLYIGLRDQGLFRSTDFGDSWHQIQTPTVGIHGRGYFPGLVAGEGGMLHGSQTGSPQIALNDATTFEGIPMSQADLNHSVQAWPIDFPLDTPILRTIELDLLSDELDFFMYHSEDNGASWIVTDAPGRYLPEVTTIQTDSGLVLAALDQSEMLTVSFDLGNSWETRPMPCQSGTTLKGLNGDLYMRQRHEPYHYWRSRDIGLTWENLNFPDEDILNCRYEVIPLALDDTLYVNTWNLTYAMYPQHMGVWEERGYIWEPFDHLGYVDWDIVAAPADTFIAAVSDYEHYLSISHDMGWTWEEQEIEMPPDLHGEIGVDIVYDKWRDRLWIDTGVGLAYMDNPTLAVGEDVWVFQPATYATLSAYPNPFNSATTVRYSLTQPGEVRVTVFDLLGREVAVLHDRMVTAGEHELLFDASDLSSGTYFLNLNSNDQTLTRKLTLVK
;
A
#
# COMPACT_ATOMS: atom_id res chain seq x y z
N MET A 1 26.20 5.68 -24.76
CA MET A 1 26.36 5.01 -23.46
C MET A 1 25.42 5.77 -22.54
N GLU A 2 24.14 5.44 -22.62
CA GLU A 2 23.17 5.81 -21.61
C GLU A 2 23.53 5.02 -20.36
N VAL A 3 23.77 5.74 -19.27
CA VAL A 3 23.73 5.16 -17.95
C VAL A 3 22.25 5.03 -17.65
N LEU A 4 21.70 3.82 -17.78
CA LEU A 4 20.47 3.46 -17.10
C LEU A 4 20.86 3.41 -15.62
N THR A 5 20.68 4.53 -14.91
CA THR A 5 20.54 4.49 -13.45
C THR A 5 19.24 3.75 -13.19
N ASN A 6 19.28 2.65 -12.45
CA ASN A 6 18.05 1.98 -12.03
C ASN A 6 17.32 2.95 -11.10
N GLU A 7 16.17 3.46 -11.55
CA GLU A 7 15.34 4.49 -10.92
C GLU A 7 14.54 3.96 -9.71
N GLN A 8 15.03 2.98 -8.94
CA GLN A 8 14.29 2.36 -7.83
C GLN A 8 15.12 2.09 -6.57
N ASP A 9 16.26 2.77 -6.40
CA ASP A 9 17.13 2.54 -5.23
C ASP A 9 16.55 3.24 -3.99
N GLY A 10 15.62 2.60 -3.28
CA GLY A 10 15.24 2.99 -1.91
C GLY A 10 13.87 3.60 -1.67
N GLU A 11 12.98 3.52 -2.65
CA GLU A 11 11.54 3.82 -2.51
C GLU A 11 10.94 3.10 -1.31
N ILE A 12 9.98 3.70 -0.61
CA ILE A 12 9.28 3.06 0.51
C ILE A 12 7.96 2.46 0.00
N CYS A 13 7.94 1.15 -0.21
CA CYS A 13 6.79 0.46 -0.82
C CYS A 13 5.65 0.13 0.17
N ASP A 14 5.93 0.13 1.47
CA ASP A 14 4.93 -0.14 2.52
C ASP A 14 5.32 0.58 3.81
N MET A 15 4.34 1.05 4.57
CA MET A 15 4.55 1.76 5.83
C MET A 15 3.61 1.26 6.92
N THR A 16 4.16 1.11 8.11
CA THR A 16 3.40 0.71 9.28
C THR A 16 3.83 1.49 10.53
N ARG A 17 2.89 1.69 11.45
CA ARG A 17 3.10 2.51 12.65
C ARG A 17 3.16 1.65 13.91
N GLY A 18 4.14 1.90 14.76
CA GLY A 18 4.25 1.28 16.08
C GLY A 18 3.73 2.16 17.22
N ALA A 19 4.17 1.85 18.44
CA ALA A 19 3.89 2.63 19.64
C ALA A 19 4.54 4.02 19.56
N ASP A 20 3.99 5.00 20.28
CA ASP A 20 4.62 6.29 20.62
C ASP A 20 5.43 6.92 19.47
N ASP A 21 4.77 7.10 18.33
CA ASP A 21 5.28 7.81 17.15
C ASP A 21 6.46 7.15 16.41
N ASN A 22 6.72 5.88 16.67
CA ASN A 22 7.62 5.09 15.82
C ASN A 22 6.98 4.80 14.45
N LEU A 23 7.72 5.03 13.38
CA LEU A 23 7.35 4.65 12.02
C LEU A 23 8.31 3.60 11.47
N TYR A 24 7.78 2.74 10.62
CA TYR A 24 8.55 1.71 9.93
C TYR A 24 8.17 1.70 8.46
N GLY A 25 9.17 1.74 7.60
CA GLY A 25 9.00 1.66 6.14
C GLY A 25 9.72 0.43 5.61
N GLN A 26 9.10 -0.26 4.67
CA GLN A 26 9.77 -1.23 3.81
C GLN A 26 10.34 -0.48 2.62
N THR A 27 11.61 -0.69 2.28
CA THR A 27 12.14 -0.14 1.03
C THR A 27 11.98 -1.11 -0.15
N SER A 28 12.10 -0.60 -1.36
CA SER A 28 12.34 -1.35 -2.59
C SER A 28 13.76 -1.96 -2.62
N TRP A 29 14.10 -2.66 -3.69
CA TRP A 29 15.35 -3.41 -3.81
C TRP A 29 16.55 -2.50 -4.11
N PHE A 30 17.58 -2.55 -3.26
CA PHE A 30 18.88 -1.91 -3.53
C PHE A 30 19.86 -2.88 -4.22
N PRO A 31 20.47 -2.52 -5.36
CA PRO A 31 21.51 -3.31 -6.03
C PRO A 31 22.74 -3.58 -5.17
N SER A 32 22.99 -2.72 -4.17
CA SER A 32 24.14 -2.79 -3.28
C SER A 32 23.89 -3.65 -2.02
N LEU A 33 22.64 -4.00 -1.74
CA LEU A 33 22.24 -4.81 -0.59
C LEU A 33 21.73 -6.17 -1.06
N SER A 34 21.85 -7.18 -0.20
CA SER A 34 21.33 -8.52 -0.50
C SER A 34 19.82 -8.63 -0.25
N TYR A 35 19.21 -7.61 0.36
CA TYR A 35 17.81 -7.60 0.81
C TYR A 35 17.27 -6.15 0.84
N PRO A 36 15.96 -5.92 0.57
CA PRO A 36 15.29 -4.63 0.77
C PRO A 36 15.16 -4.29 2.27
N PRO A 37 15.94 -3.35 2.83
CA PRO A 37 15.91 -3.07 4.25
C PRO A 37 14.58 -2.50 4.75
N VAL A 38 14.32 -2.72 6.05
CA VAL A 38 13.33 -1.93 6.78
C VAL A 38 14.03 -0.67 7.29
N VAL A 39 13.38 0.47 7.13
CA VAL A 39 13.77 1.72 7.77
C VAL A 39 12.89 1.96 8.99
N TRP A 40 13.49 2.48 10.06
CA TRP A 40 12.79 2.80 11.31
C TRP A 40 13.03 4.25 11.67
N SER A 41 11.98 4.93 12.10
CA SER A 41 12.07 6.24 12.71
C SER A 41 11.52 6.22 14.15
N PRO A 42 12.31 6.63 15.16
CA PRO A 42 11.87 6.75 16.55
C PRO A 42 11.16 8.06 16.88
N ASP A 43 11.11 9.00 15.95
CA ASP A 43 10.85 10.41 16.20
C ASP A 43 9.80 10.96 15.22
N ASN A 44 8.82 10.12 14.90
CA ASN A 44 7.68 10.43 14.04
C ASN A 44 8.06 10.77 12.61
N GLY A 45 9.05 10.03 12.09
CA GLY A 45 9.77 10.42 10.90
C GLY A 45 10.39 11.78 11.16
N GLN A 46 11.34 11.95 12.09
CA GLN A 46 12.28 13.09 12.14
C GLN A 46 13.67 12.68 11.64
N SER A 47 14.04 11.43 11.91
CA SER A 47 15.23 10.76 11.43
C SER A 47 14.91 9.30 11.13
N TRP A 48 15.63 8.72 10.17
CA TRP A 48 15.46 7.33 9.75
C TRP A 48 16.76 6.55 9.92
N GLN A 49 16.63 5.31 10.37
CA GLN A 49 17.73 4.38 10.54
C GLN A 49 17.44 3.12 9.72
N LEU A 50 18.45 2.66 8.98
CA LEU A 50 18.40 1.31 8.43
C LEU A 50 18.44 0.32 9.57
N THR A 51 17.48 -0.59 9.55
CA THR A 51 17.44 -1.70 10.48
C THR A 51 18.33 -2.85 9.98
N GLY A 52 18.43 -3.90 10.78
CA GLY A 52 19.33 -5.04 10.51
C GLY A 52 18.62 -6.15 9.73
N GLU A 53 19.42 -6.98 9.06
CA GLU A 53 18.95 -8.20 8.37
C GLU A 53 19.29 -9.47 9.16
N ASP A 54 19.88 -9.34 10.36
CA ASP A 54 20.39 -10.50 11.10
C ASP A 54 19.23 -11.41 11.52
N GLY A 55 19.30 -12.66 11.05
CA GLY A 55 18.29 -13.68 11.27
C GLY A 55 17.23 -13.80 10.15
N LEU A 56 17.30 -12.95 9.12
CA LEU A 56 16.59 -13.15 7.87
C LEU A 56 17.35 -14.09 6.91
N PRO A 57 16.66 -14.81 6.02
CA PRO A 57 17.31 -15.58 4.97
C PRO A 57 17.93 -14.67 3.90
N ILE A 58 19.02 -15.12 3.28
CA ILE A 58 19.85 -14.37 2.31
C ILE A 58 19.08 -13.86 1.07
N ASP A 59 17.93 -14.47 0.75
CA ASP A 59 17.10 -14.11 -0.41
C ASP A 59 15.67 -13.68 0.00
N ALA A 60 15.50 -13.19 1.24
CA ALA A 60 14.21 -12.71 1.72
C ALA A 60 13.65 -11.58 0.83
N THR A 61 12.48 -11.79 0.23
CA THR A 61 11.63 -10.69 -0.23
C THR A 61 10.80 -10.20 0.94
N LEU A 62 10.73 -8.88 1.14
CA LEU A 62 9.77 -8.31 2.06
C LEU A 62 8.48 -8.07 1.27
N ASP A 63 7.39 -8.73 1.66
CA ASP A 63 6.11 -8.62 0.95
C ASP A 63 5.03 -7.94 1.81
N VAL A 64 5.13 -8.05 3.13
CA VAL A 64 4.22 -7.39 4.08
C VAL A 64 4.97 -7.02 5.37
N LEU A 65 4.83 -5.77 5.82
CA LEU A 65 5.36 -5.29 7.10
C LEU A 65 4.25 -4.81 8.02
N GLN A 66 4.16 -5.35 9.24
CA GLN A 66 3.15 -4.95 10.22
C GLN A 66 3.76 -4.69 11.60
N ALA A 67 3.65 -3.45 12.07
CA ALA A 67 3.97 -3.11 13.44
C ALA A 67 2.84 -3.50 14.39
N VAL A 68 3.21 -3.76 15.65
CA VAL A 68 2.30 -4.10 16.74
C VAL A 68 2.37 -2.98 17.80
N PRO A 69 1.50 -1.96 17.70
CA PRO A 69 1.59 -0.75 18.54
C PRO A 69 1.54 -1.00 20.05
N GLU A 70 0.95 -2.10 20.49
CA GLU A 70 0.89 -2.47 21.90
C GLU A 70 2.23 -2.94 22.48
N HIS A 71 3.18 -3.31 21.63
CA HIS A 71 4.53 -3.73 22.00
C HIS A 71 5.57 -2.89 21.25
N PRO A 72 6.11 -1.82 21.87
CA PRO A 72 7.13 -0.97 21.25
C PRO A 72 8.28 -1.79 20.66
N GLY A 73 8.63 -1.50 19.40
CA GLY A 73 9.69 -2.21 18.67
C GLY A 73 9.30 -3.56 18.11
N ARG A 74 8.07 -4.05 18.34
CA ARG A 74 7.60 -5.29 17.72
C ARG A 74 7.14 -5.08 16.29
N LEU A 75 7.77 -5.83 15.38
CA LEU A 75 7.41 -5.93 13.97
C LEU A 75 7.17 -7.37 13.58
N LEU A 76 6.24 -7.57 12.66
CA LEU A 76 6.01 -8.83 11.96
C LEU A 76 6.26 -8.60 10.48
N MET A 77 7.00 -9.53 9.87
CA MET A 77 7.37 -9.50 8.48
C MET A 77 6.97 -10.80 7.80
N GLY A 78 6.32 -10.68 6.65
CA GLY A 78 5.89 -11.80 5.83
C GLY A 78 6.62 -11.83 4.51
N ASN A 79 7.10 -13.00 4.12
CA ASN A 79 7.79 -13.20 2.84
C ASN A 79 7.05 -14.20 1.99
N TRP A 80 7.06 -13.97 0.68
CA TRP A 80 6.61 -14.89 -0.33
C TRP A 80 7.66 -15.95 -0.63
N SER A 81 8.92 -15.54 -0.83
CA SER A 81 10.01 -16.43 -1.20
C SER A 81 11.38 -15.92 -0.69
N PRO A 82 12.14 -16.72 0.08
CA PRO A 82 11.70 -17.95 0.74
C PRO A 82 10.61 -17.61 1.77
N GLY A 83 9.52 -18.38 1.75
CA GLY A 83 8.34 -18.07 2.56
C GLY A 83 8.60 -18.11 4.07
N GLY A 84 7.74 -17.45 4.84
CA GLY A 84 7.73 -17.52 6.30
C GLY A 84 7.35 -16.22 6.96
N VAL A 85 7.22 -16.28 8.29
CA VAL A 85 6.95 -15.11 9.12
C VAL A 85 8.15 -14.91 10.03
N TRP A 86 8.61 -13.67 10.10
CA TRP A 86 9.66 -13.24 11.01
C TRP A 86 9.12 -12.18 11.96
N GLU A 87 9.69 -12.17 13.15
CA GLU A 87 9.43 -11.13 14.13
C GLU A 87 10.73 -10.39 14.45
N SER A 88 10.57 -9.11 14.75
CA SER A 88 11.56 -8.33 15.48
C SER A 88 10.89 -7.82 16.76
N ASN A 89 11.67 -7.67 17.84
CA ASN A 89 11.25 -7.01 19.08
C ASN A 89 12.18 -5.84 19.43
N ASP A 90 12.94 -5.38 18.45
CA ASP A 90 13.96 -4.33 18.55
C ASP A 90 13.90 -3.45 17.31
N HIS A 91 12.71 -3.04 16.88
CA HIS A 91 12.50 -2.07 15.81
C HIS A 91 13.01 -2.52 14.43
N GLY A 92 13.18 -3.83 14.21
CA GLY A 92 13.72 -4.41 12.98
C GLY A 92 15.23 -4.65 13.02
N PHE A 93 15.94 -4.37 14.11
CA PHE A 93 17.41 -4.57 14.16
C PHE A 93 17.81 -6.04 14.11
N THR A 94 17.04 -6.92 14.74
CA THR A 94 17.21 -8.36 14.65
C THR A 94 15.88 -9.03 14.35
N TRP A 95 15.96 -10.09 13.55
CA TRP A 95 14.81 -10.85 13.13
C TRP A 95 14.94 -12.29 13.58
N HIS A 96 13.83 -12.86 14.00
CA HIS A 96 13.75 -14.26 14.35
C HIS A 96 12.59 -14.89 13.63
N ARG A 97 12.81 -16.09 13.09
CA ARG A 97 11.74 -16.85 12.48
C ARG A 97 10.69 -17.17 13.53
N LEU A 98 9.46 -16.74 13.29
CA LEU A 98 8.35 -16.91 14.20
C LEU A 98 7.73 -18.31 14.03
N LEU A 99 7.90 -19.15 15.05
CA LEU A 99 7.42 -20.54 15.05
C LEU A 99 6.41 -20.83 16.17
N ARG A 100 6.06 -19.83 17.00
CA ARG A 100 5.21 -20.00 18.18
C ARG A 100 3.75 -20.19 17.78
N GLY A 101 3.43 -21.41 17.32
CA GLY A 101 2.12 -21.79 16.80
C GLY A 101 1.95 -21.63 15.29
N LEU A 102 3.01 -21.20 14.60
CA LEU A 102 3.10 -21.20 13.14
C LEU A 102 3.87 -22.44 12.64
N PRO A 103 3.66 -22.89 11.39
CA PRO A 103 4.30 -24.11 10.87
C PRO A 103 5.82 -24.01 10.72
N GLU A 104 6.53 -25.11 11.00
CA GLU A 104 7.98 -25.21 10.82
C GLU A 104 8.39 -25.20 9.34
N ILE A 105 7.52 -25.68 8.45
CA ILE A 105 7.74 -25.64 7.01
C ILE A 105 7.38 -24.24 6.52
N PRO A 106 8.32 -23.48 5.94
CA PRO A 106 8.03 -22.14 5.43
C PRO A 106 7.01 -22.18 4.29
N ALA A 107 6.10 -21.21 4.28
CA ALA A 107 5.14 -20.97 3.22
C ALA A 107 5.08 -19.49 2.89
N GLY A 108 4.76 -19.15 1.65
CA GLY A 108 4.58 -17.75 1.24
C GLY A 108 3.50 -17.09 2.10
N VAL A 109 3.81 -15.91 2.63
CA VAL A 109 2.87 -15.09 3.39
C VAL A 109 2.11 -14.22 2.40
N PHE A 110 0.79 -14.24 2.52
CA PHE A 110 -0.07 -13.42 1.69
C PHE A 110 -0.51 -12.14 2.37
N CYS A 111 -0.70 -12.19 3.69
CA CYS A 111 -1.12 -11.04 4.48
C CYS A 111 -0.69 -11.21 5.93
N ILE A 112 -0.41 -10.07 6.56
CA ILE A 112 -0.37 -9.88 8.00
C ILE A 112 -1.28 -8.69 8.27
N TYR A 113 -2.18 -8.82 9.24
CA TYR A 113 -3.18 -7.79 9.48
C TYR A 113 -3.50 -7.64 10.95
N ARG A 114 -3.66 -6.39 11.36
CA ARG A 114 -4.12 -6.01 12.69
C ARG A 114 -5.55 -5.49 12.60
N ASN A 115 -6.47 -6.15 13.32
CA ASN A 115 -7.82 -5.63 13.47
C ASN A 115 -7.76 -4.32 14.29
N PRO A 116 -8.25 -3.18 13.76
CA PRO A 116 -8.14 -1.90 14.45
C PRO A 116 -9.03 -1.79 15.69
N TYR A 117 -10.08 -2.62 15.80
CA TYR A 117 -11.01 -2.65 16.93
C TYR A 117 -10.53 -3.56 18.06
N SER A 118 -10.21 -4.82 17.75
CA SER A 118 -9.82 -5.81 18.76
C SER A 118 -8.32 -5.86 19.06
N GLY A 119 -7.48 -5.30 18.17
CA GLY A 119 -6.02 -5.42 18.27
C GLY A 119 -5.48 -6.82 17.95
N HIS A 120 -6.36 -7.79 17.66
CA HIS A 120 -5.97 -9.13 17.25
C HIS A 120 -5.25 -9.12 15.90
N LEU A 121 -4.31 -10.05 15.74
CA LEU A 121 -3.51 -10.20 14.52
C LEU A 121 -3.87 -11.46 13.76
N TYR A 122 -3.79 -11.38 12.43
CA TYR A 122 -4.12 -12.47 11.51
C TYR A 122 -3.02 -12.65 10.47
N ILE A 123 -2.71 -13.90 10.13
CA ILE A 123 -1.70 -14.25 9.12
C ILE A 123 -2.29 -15.29 8.15
N GLY A 124 -2.23 -14.99 6.86
CA GLY A 124 -2.58 -15.91 5.78
C GLY A 124 -1.33 -16.58 5.19
N LEU A 125 -1.23 -17.90 5.29
CA LEU A 125 -0.10 -18.69 4.75
C LEU A 125 -0.53 -19.57 3.58
N ARG A 126 0.28 -19.54 2.51
CA ARG A 126 0.08 -20.36 1.32
C ARG A 126 0.07 -21.85 1.64
N ASP A 127 -0.97 -22.55 1.18
CA ASP A 127 -1.16 -23.99 1.38
C ASP A 127 -1.15 -24.43 2.87
N GLN A 128 -1.23 -23.50 3.83
CA GLN A 128 -1.16 -23.74 5.28
C GLN A 128 -2.31 -23.10 6.08
N GLY A 129 -3.06 -22.19 5.46
CA GLY A 129 -4.29 -21.64 6.01
C GLY A 129 -4.08 -20.37 6.83
N LEU A 130 -5.07 -20.05 7.67
CA LEU A 130 -5.15 -18.81 8.44
C LEU A 130 -4.75 -19.03 9.90
N PHE A 131 -4.04 -18.08 10.47
CA PHE A 131 -3.58 -18.08 11.86
C PHE A 131 -4.00 -16.79 12.54
N ARG A 132 -4.24 -16.86 13.84
CA ARG A 132 -4.60 -15.70 14.66
C ARG A 132 -3.80 -15.66 15.95
N SER A 133 -3.46 -14.45 16.36
CA SER A 133 -2.96 -14.12 17.69
C SER A 133 -3.89 -13.14 18.40
N THR A 134 -4.16 -13.40 19.68
CA THR A 134 -4.91 -12.51 20.58
C THR A 134 -4.03 -11.90 21.66
N ASP A 135 -2.72 -12.11 21.56
CA ASP A 135 -1.68 -11.69 22.47
C ASP A 135 -0.58 -10.94 21.69
N PHE A 136 -1.02 -10.13 20.74
CA PHE A 136 -0.15 -9.19 20.01
C PHE A 136 1.05 -9.86 19.31
N GLY A 137 0.84 -11.08 18.81
CA GLY A 137 1.80 -11.85 18.03
C GLY A 137 2.69 -12.78 18.85
N ASP A 138 2.49 -12.87 20.18
CA ASP A 138 3.29 -13.76 21.05
C ASP A 138 3.02 -15.23 20.75
N SER A 139 1.76 -15.62 20.58
CA SER A 139 1.39 -16.96 20.21
C SER A 139 0.31 -16.98 19.13
N TRP A 140 0.43 -17.98 18.26
CA TRP A 140 -0.45 -18.15 17.12
C TRP A 140 -1.24 -19.43 17.25
N HIS A 141 -2.50 -19.35 16.86
CA HIS A 141 -3.36 -20.50 16.78
C HIS A 141 -3.87 -20.60 15.35
N GLN A 142 -3.69 -21.78 14.75
CA GLN A 142 -4.30 -22.07 13.47
C GLN A 142 -5.81 -21.97 13.63
N ILE A 143 -6.40 -21.14 12.82
CA ILE A 143 -7.85 -21.05 12.74
C ILE A 143 -8.32 -22.24 11.93
N GLN A 144 -9.24 -23.01 12.51
CA GLN A 144 -9.90 -24.10 11.79
C GLN A 144 -10.85 -23.48 10.77
N THR A 145 -10.36 -23.33 9.56
CA THR A 145 -11.19 -22.92 8.43
C THR A 145 -11.95 -24.15 7.91
N PRO A 146 -13.21 -23.98 7.48
CA PRO A 146 -13.90 -24.99 6.68
C PRO A 146 -13.02 -25.40 5.50
N THR A 147 -12.92 -26.71 5.24
CA THR A 147 -12.02 -27.23 4.21
C THR A 147 -12.56 -26.87 2.83
N VAL A 148 -12.03 -25.81 2.26
CA VAL A 148 -12.26 -25.41 0.87
C VAL A 148 -10.88 -25.28 0.24
N GLY A 149 -10.64 -26.07 -0.81
CA GLY A 149 -9.32 -26.40 -1.35
C GLY A 149 -8.44 -25.16 -1.56
N ILE A 150 -7.44 -25.01 -0.69
CA ILE A 150 -6.50 -23.88 -0.68
C ILE A 150 -5.37 -24.13 -1.69
N HIS A 151 -5.72 -24.60 -2.89
CA HIS A 151 -4.75 -24.87 -3.95
C HIS A 151 -4.97 -23.90 -5.09
N GLY A 152 -4.53 -22.65 -4.90
CA GLY A 152 -3.99 -21.97 -6.05
C GLY A 152 -3.50 -20.55 -5.81
N ARG A 153 -2.83 -20.09 -6.86
CA ARG A 153 -2.12 -18.82 -6.95
C ARG A 153 -3.16 -17.72 -7.12
N GLY A 154 -3.10 -16.67 -6.30
CA GLY A 154 -3.84 -15.43 -6.56
C GLY A 154 -4.38 -14.77 -5.31
N TYR A 155 -3.76 -13.64 -4.97
CA TYR A 155 -4.27 -12.44 -4.29
C TYR A 155 -5.36 -12.63 -3.22
N PHE A 156 -5.03 -12.23 -1.99
CA PHE A 156 -5.97 -12.00 -0.90
C PHE A 156 -6.26 -10.49 -0.78
N PRO A 157 -7.21 -9.89 -1.54
CA PRO A 157 -7.66 -8.55 -1.21
C PRO A 157 -8.86 -8.66 -0.25
N GLY A 158 -8.74 -8.04 0.93
CA GLY A 158 -9.90 -7.64 1.73
C GLY A 158 -10.04 -8.30 3.09
N LEU A 159 -9.29 -7.81 4.06
CA LEU A 159 -9.62 -7.92 5.47
C LEU A 159 -10.41 -6.66 5.83
N VAL A 160 -11.73 -6.71 5.72
CA VAL A 160 -12.54 -5.52 5.98
C VAL A 160 -12.90 -5.44 7.44
N ALA A 161 -12.66 -4.25 8.01
CA ALA A 161 -12.78 -3.99 9.43
C ALA A 161 -14.25 -3.76 9.80
N GLY A 162 -14.81 -4.65 10.60
CA GLY A 162 -16.04 -4.45 11.37
C GLY A 162 -15.89 -5.00 12.79
N GLU A 163 -16.79 -4.63 13.70
CA GLU A 163 -16.79 -5.07 15.10
C GLU A 163 -16.98 -6.61 15.24
N GLY A 164 -17.46 -7.29 14.18
CA GLY A 164 -17.90 -8.69 14.19
C GLY A 164 -17.09 -9.71 13.36
N GLY A 165 -16.20 -9.31 12.44
CA GLY A 165 -15.35 -10.26 11.69
C GLY A 165 -15.11 -9.99 10.20
N MET A 166 -14.56 -10.99 9.49
CA MET A 166 -13.66 -10.90 8.32
C MET A 166 -14.12 -11.80 7.15
N LEU A 167 -13.73 -11.51 5.90
CA LEU A 167 -14.04 -12.35 4.73
C LEU A 167 -12.91 -13.33 4.35
N HIS A 168 -13.29 -14.51 3.85
CA HIS A 168 -12.37 -15.48 3.25
C HIS A 168 -12.93 -15.96 1.90
N GLY A 169 -12.28 -15.56 0.81
CA GLY A 169 -12.50 -16.11 -0.54
C GLY A 169 -11.66 -17.38 -0.76
N SER A 170 -12.25 -18.43 -1.32
CA SER A 170 -11.58 -19.73 -1.53
C SER A 170 -11.69 -20.20 -2.98
N GLN A 171 -10.58 -20.64 -3.59
CA GLN A 171 -10.56 -21.10 -4.99
C GLN A 171 -11.35 -22.40 -5.27
N THR A 172 -12.00 -23.02 -4.29
CA THR A 172 -13.02 -24.07 -4.49
C THR A 172 -14.01 -24.00 -3.35
N GLY A 173 -15.32 -24.22 -3.59
CA GLY A 173 -16.41 -24.27 -2.59
C GLY A 173 -16.90 -22.92 -2.03
N SER A 174 -17.80 -22.96 -1.04
CA SER A 174 -18.52 -21.77 -0.55
C SER A 174 -17.60 -20.73 0.14
N PRO A 175 -17.68 -19.44 -0.23
CA PRO A 175 -17.05 -18.37 0.53
C PRO A 175 -17.59 -18.36 1.96
N GLN A 176 -16.78 -17.87 2.89
CA GLN A 176 -17.10 -17.92 4.31
C GLN A 176 -16.99 -16.52 4.92
N ILE A 177 -17.92 -16.21 5.83
CA ILE A 177 -17.73 -15.12 6.77
C ILE A 177 -17.03 -15.68 8.01
N ALA A 178 -15.94 -15.06 8.41
CA ALA A 178 -15.37 -15.22 9.72
C ALA A 178 -16.13 -14.32 10.69
N LEU A 179 -16.70 -14.91 11.73
CA LEU A 179 -17.40 -14.22 12.81
C LEU A 179 -16.61 -14.34 14.12
N ASN A 180 -16.87 -13.45 15.07
CA ASN A 180 -16.32 -13.52 16.42
C ASN A 180 -14.77 -13.62 16.40
N ASP A 181 -14.11 -12.62 15.80
CA ASP A 181 -12.65 -12.62 15.61
C ASP A 181 -12.13 -13.87 14.87
N ALA A 182 -12.87 -14.32 13.85
CA ALA A 182 -12.60 -15.54 13.09
C ALA A 182 -12.48 -16.83 13.96
N THR A 183 -13.19 -16.90 15.09
CA THR A 183 -13.34 -18.18 15.83
C THR A 183 -14.38 -19.10 15.22
N THR A 184 -15.33 -18.52 14.50
CA THR A 184 -16.45 -19.23 13.88
C THR A 184 -16.54 -18.82 12.43
N PHE A 185 -16.84 -19.78 11.55
CA PHE A 185 -17.07 -19.52 10.14
C PHE A 185 -18.49 -19.89 9.81
N GLU A 186 -19.17 -18.97 9.15
CA GLU A 186 -20.46 -19.21 8.56
C GLU A 186 -20.29 -19.28 7.04
N GLY A 187 -20.70 -20.40 6.47
CA GLY A 187 -20.70 -20.57 5.04
C GLY A 187 -21.76 -19.70 4.42
N ILE A 188 -21.38 -18.95 3.41
CA ILE A 188 -22.34 -18.26 2.57
C ILE A 188 -23.09 -19.37 1.80
N PRO A 189 -24.40 -19.55 2.03
CA PRO A 189 -25.17 -20.62 1.40
C PRO A 189 -25.14 -20.44 -0.12
N MET A 190 -24.49 -21.38 -0.81
CA MET A 190 -24.48 -21.44 -2.28
C MET A 190 -25.32 -22.62 -2.77
N SER A 191 -25.76 -22.57 -4.02
CA SER A 191 -26.45 -23.69 -4.65
C SER A 191 -25.51 -24.89 -4.84
N GLN A 192 -26.06 -26.10 -4.96
CA GLN A 192 -25.28 -27.32 -5.17
C GLN A 192 -24.53 -27.34 -6.53
N ALA A 193 -24.96 -26.50 -7.49
CA ALA A 193 -24.27 -26.31 -8.75
C ALA A 193 -22.99 -25.47 -8.55
N ASP A 194 -23.10 -24.36 -7.82
CA ASP A 194 -22.05 -23.39 -7.50
C ASP A 194 -20.87 -24.01 -6.70
N LEU A 195 -21.16 -25.05 -5.90
CA LEU A 195 -20.15 -25.79 -5.11
C LEU A 195 -19.16 -26.61 -5.96
N ASN A 196 -19.41 -26.83 -7.25
CA ASN A 196 -18.51 -27.58 -8.12
C ASN A 196 -17.40 -26.73 -8.76
N HIS A 197 -17.40 -25.41 -8.52
CA HIS A 197 -16.55 -24.45 -9.23
C HIS A 197 -15.63 -23.65 -8.28
N SER A 198 -14.67 -22.93 -8.86
CA SER A 198 -13.76 -22.05 -8.12
C SER A 198 -14.44 -20.72 -7.83
N VAL A 199 -14.55 -20.33 -6.56
CA VAL A 199 -15.26 -19.11 -6.14
C VAL A 199 -14.31 -18.04 -5.61
N GLN A 200 -14.02 -17.00 -6.39
CA GLN A 200 -13.26 -15.85 -5.89
C GLN A 200 -14.21 -14.79 -5.36
N ALA A 201 -14.12 -14.46 -4.07
CA ALA A 201 -14.92 -13.41 -3.46
C ALA A 201 -14.13 -12.10 -3.35
N TRP A 202 -14.70 -10.98 -3.82
CA TRP A 202 -14.15 -9.64 -3.64
C TRP A 202 -15.17 -8.74 -2.95
N PRO A 203 -14.75 -7.97 -1.93
CA PRO A 203 -15.61 -6.94 -1.39
C PRO A 203 -15.78 -5.83 -2.43
N ILE A 204 -17.03 -5.41 -2.68
CA ILE A 204 -17.32 -4.24 -3.51
C ILE A 204 -17.25 -2.99 -2.65
N ASP A 205 -17.85 -3.06 -1.46
CA ASP A 205 -17.88 -2.01 -0.46
C ASP A 205 -18.28 -2.61 0.90
N PHE A 206 -17.86 -1.97 1.98
CA PHE A 206 -18.35 -2.21 3.34
C PHE A 206 -18.69 -0.88 3.97
N PRO A 207 -19.83 -0.28 3.62
CA PRO A 207 -20.44 0.65 4.55
C PRO A 207 -20.66 -0.11 5.87
N LEU A 208 -20.45 0.58 6.99
CA LEU A 208 -20.37 0.01 8.36
C LEU A 208 -21.53 -0.93 8.76
N ASP A 209 -22.62 -1.00 7.97
CA ASP A 209 -23.88 -1.67 8.29
C ASP A 209 -24.45 -2.60 7.19
N THR A 210 -23.80 -2.80 6.03
CA THR A 210 -24.33 -3.72 4.99
C THR A 210 -23.20 -4.38 4.18
N PRO A 211 -22.83 -5.64 4.48
CA PRO A 211 -21.78 -6.32 3.74
C PRO A 211 -22.27 -6.76 2.36
N ILE A 212 -21.54 -6.36 1.31
CA ILE A 212 -21.80 -6.79 -0.06
C ILE A 212 -20.56 -7.45 -0.65
N LEU A 213 -20.80 -8.60 -1.27
CA LEU A 213 -19.79 -9.45 -1.85
C LEU A 213 -20.06 -9.68 -3.32
N ARG A 214 -18.98 -9.70 -4.08
CA ARG A 214 -18.95 -10.21 -5.44
C ARG A 214 -18.29 -11.57 -5.45
N THR A 215 -18.80 -12.50 -6.23
CA THR A 215 -18.14 -13.79 -6.45
C THR A 215 -17.99 -14.11 -7.94
N ILE A 216 -16.86 -14.69 -8.33
CA ILE A 216 -16.64 -15.26 -9.66
C ILE A 216 -16.71 -16.78 -9.59
N GLU A 217 -17.46 -17.38 -10.51
CA GLU A 217 -17.53 -18.82 -10.76
C GLU A 217 -16.84 -19.15 -12.10
N LEU A 218 -16.02 -20.22 -12.14
CA LEU A 218 -15.43 -20.76 -13.37
C LEU A 218 -15.95 -22.17 -13.62
N ASP A 219 -16.69 -22.37 -14.72
CA ASP A 219 -17.09 -23.69 -15.21
C ASP A 219 -15.90 -24.37 -15.92
N LEU A 220 -15.29 -25.33 -15.23
CA LEU A 220 -14.10 -26.05 -15.69
C LEU A 220 -14.36 -27.01 -16.87
N LEU A 221 -15.61 -27.26 -17.24
CA LEU A 221 -15.97 -28.10 -18.39
C LEU A 221 -16.18 -27.29 -19.67
N SER A 222 -16.51 -26.00 -19.54
CA SER A 222 -16.84 -25.11 -20.66
C SER A 222 -15.88 -23.92 -20.82
N ASP A 223 -14.98 -23.68 -19.87
CA ASP A 223 -14.15 -22.47 -19.74
C ASP A 223 -15.00 -21.17 -19.70
N GLU A 224 -16.29 -21.26 -19.37
CA GLU A 224 -17.17 -20.12 -19.18
C GLU A 224 -17.10 -19.59 -17.74
N LEU A 225 -17.13 -18.26 -17.58
CA LEU A 225 -17.16 -17.60 -16.27
C LEU A 225 -18.59 -17.14 -15.97
N ASP A 226 -19.13 -17.51 -14.82
CA ASP A 226 -20.41 -16.97 -14.33
C ASP A 226 -20.14 -16.05 -13.12
N PHE A 227 -20.93 -14.98 -12.99
CA PHE A 227 -20.73 -13.97 -11.95
C PHE A 227 -21.99 -13.87 -11.11
N PHE A 228 -21.80 -13.91 -9.80
CA PHE A 228 -22.88 -13.80 -8.84
C PHE A 228 -22.57 -12.69 -7.86
N MET A 229 -23.63 -12.06 -7.36
CA MET A 229 -23.54 -11.16 -6.23
C MET A 229 -24.21 -11.79 -5.01
N TYR A 230 -23.59 -11.54 -3.88
CA TYR A 230 -24.04 -12.00 -2.58
C TYR A 230 -24.17 -10.76 -1.70
N HIS A 231 -25.34 -10.54 -1.12
CA HIS A 231 -25.52 -9.50 -0.12
C HIS A 231 -26.22 -10.05 1.11
N SER A 232 -26.05 -9.35 2.23
CA SER A 232 -26.75 -9.64 3.46
C SER A 232 -27.38 -8.38 4.02
N GLU A 233 -28.66 -8.49 4.41
CA GLU A 233 -29.43 -7.43 5.04
C GLU A 233 -29.46 -7.54 6.58
N ASP A 234 -28.82 -8.58 7.15
CA ASP A 234 -28.84 -8.92 8.57
C ASP A 234 -27.42 -9.13 9.14
N ASN A 235 -26.45 -8.35 8.63
CA ASN A 235 -25.05 -8.39 9.05
C ASN A 235 -24.40 -9.77 8.92
N GLY A 236 -24.74 -10.49 7.86
CA GLY A 236 -24.14 -11.77 7.47
C GLY A 236 -24.85 -13.01 8.00
N ALA A 237 -25.94 -12.88 8.76
CA ALA A 237 -26.68 -14.02 9.32
C ALA A 237 -27.48 -14.80 8.27
N SER A 238 -27.85 -14.15 7.16
CA SER A 238 -28.39 -14.78 5.96
C SER A 238 -27.89 -14.06 4.72
N TRP A 239 -27.88 -14.80 3.61
CA TRP A 239 -27.35 -14.33 2.33
C TRP A 239 -28.38 -14.52 1.24
N ILE A 240 -28.46 -13.51 0.40
CA ILE A 240 -29.30 -13.48 -0.78
C ILE A 240 -28.36 -13.53 -1.99
N VAL A 241 -28.62 -14.47 -2.88
CA VAL A 241 -27.81 -14.71 -4.08
C VAL A 241 -28.57 -14.23 -5.29
N THR A 242 -27.88 -13.47 -6.13
CA THR A 242 -28.49 -12.85 -7.29
C THR A 242 -27.54 -12.93 -8.49
N ASP A 243 -28.09 -13.08 -9.69
CA ASP A 243 -27.30 -13.04 -10.92
C ASP A 243 -26.58 -11.69 -11.00
N ALA A 244 -25.28 -11.68 -11.31
CA ALA A 244 -24.58 -10.44 -11.62
C ALA A 244 -24.73 -10.10 -13.11
N PRO A 245 -24.80 -8.81 -13.45
CA PRO A 245 -24.80 -8.38 -14.83
C PRO A 245 -23.38 -8.55 -15.39
N GLY A 246 -23.07 -9.68 -16.03
CA GLY A 246 -21.91 -9.81 -16.93
C GLY A 246 -21.04 -11.07 -16.79
N ARG A 247 -20.02 -11.22 -17.68
CA ARG A 247 -19.07 -12.38 -17.85
C ARG A 247 -17.60 -11.96 -17.69
N TYR A 248 -17.32 -10.67 -17.60
CA TYR A 248 -15.97 -10.16 -17.45
C TYR A 248 -16.01 -9.00 -16.49
N LEU A 249 -15.42 -9.22 -15.31
CA LEU A 249 -15.10 -8.21 -14.30
C LEU A 249 -16.00 -6.95 -14.30
N PRO A 250 -17.32 -7.04 -14.02
CA PRO A 250 -18.13 -5.84 -13.96
C PRO A 250 -17.58 -4.92 -12.88
N GLU A 251 -17.22 -3.70 -13.27
CA GLU A 251 -17.06 -2.58 -12.35
C GLU A 251 -18.43 -2.36 -11.71
N VAL A 252 -18.62 -2.92 -10.52
CA VAL A 252 -19.80 -2.66 -9.70
C VAL A 252 -19.44 -1.55 -8.73
N THR A 253 -20.29 -0.53 -8.66
CA THR A 253 -20.16 0.57 -7.71
C THR A 253 -21.40 0.66 -6.84
N THR A 254 -21.23 1.16 -5.63
CA THR A 254 -22.27 1.41 -4.65
C THR A 254 -22.67 2.89 -4.68
N ILE A 255 -23.96 3.15 -4.58
CA ILE A 255 -24.53 4.50 -4.50
C ILE A 255 -25.41 4.58 -3.26
N GLN A 256 -25.00 5.37 -2.26
CA GLN A 256 -25.83 5.63 -1.10
C GLN A 256 -26.93 6.65 -1.46
N THR A 257 -28.20 6.29 -1.23
CA THR A 257 -29.36 7.17 -1.43
C THR A 257 -30.16 7.32 -0.13
N ASP A 258 -31.09 8.28 -0.08
CA ASP A 258 -32.05 8.43 1.03
C ASP A 258 -32.92 7.19 1.26
N SER A 259 -33.17 6.43 0.19
CA SER A 259 -33.98 5.20 0.22
C SER A 259 -33.17 3.94 0.53
N GLY A 260 -31.85 4.04 0.65
CA GLY A 260 -30.95 2.91 0.86
C GLY A 260 -29.83 2.83 -0.19
N LEU A 261 -29.15 1.69 -0.21
CA LEU A 261 -28.01 1.45 -1.08
C LEU A 261 -28.46 0.94 -2.45
N VAL A 262 -27.89 1.50 -3.52
CA VAL A 262 -28.17 1.12 -4.91
C VAL A 262 -26.89 0.60 -5.56
N LEU A 263 -27.01 -0.45 -6.35
CA LEU A 263 -25.90 -1.02 -7.11
C LEU A 263 -26.01 -0.59 -8.57
N ALA A 264 -24.88 -0.23 -9.16
CA ALA A 264 -24.77 0.06 -10.57
C ALA A 264 -23.60 -0.72 -11.17
N ALA A 265 -23.80 -1.27 -12.37
CA ALA A 265 -22.82 -2.09 -13.05
C ALA A 265 -22.96 -1.99 -14.58
N LEU A 266 -21.83 -2.13 -15.28
CA LEU A 266 -21.82 -2.34 -16.74
C LEU A 266 -21.84 -3.84 -17.03
N ASP A 267 -22.82 -4.29 -17.83
CA ASP A 267 -22.98 -5.69 -18.20
C ASP A 267 -22.04 -6.13 -19.36
N GLN A 268 -22.16 -7.38 -19.82
CA GLN A 268 -21.37 -7.93 -20.94
C GLN A 268 -21.52 -7.17 -22.25
N SER A 269 -22.70 -6.62 -22.49
CA SER A 269 -22.99 -5.82 -23.67
C SER A 269 -22.60 -4.36 -23.45
N GLU A 270 -21.84 -4.10 -22.37
CA GLU A 270 -21.44 -2.80 -21.87
C GLU A 270 -22.63 -1.91 -21.53
N MET A 271 -23.82 -2.49 -21.29
CA MET A 271 -25.03 -1.75 -20.92
C MET A 271 -25.05 -1.45 -19.43
N LEU A 272 -25.46 -0.23 -19.07
CA LEU A 272 -25.73 0.08 -17.67
C LEU A 272 -26.93 -0.72 -17.17
N THR A 273 -26.72 -1.39 -16.04
CA THR A 273 -27.76 -2.06 -15.26
C THR A 273 -27.68 -1.55 -13.83
N VAL A 274 -28.84 -1.37 -13.21
CA VAL A 274 -28.94 -0.90 -11.83
C VAL A 274 -29.86 -1.80 -11.04
N SER A 275 -29.58 -1.92 -9.75
CA SER A 275 -30.41 -2.68 -8.81
C SER A 275 -30.66 -1.88 -7.54
N PHE A 276 -31.95 -1.74 -7.22
CA PHE A 276 -32.46 -1.07 -6.02
C PHE A 276 -32.75 -2.04 -4.87
N ASP A 277 -32.53 -3.32 -5.10
CA ASP A 277 -32.79 -4.42 -4.18
C ASP A 277 -31.54 -5.30 -4.05
N LEU A 278 -30.37 -4.64 -4.03
CA LEU A 278 -29.05 -5.23 -3.79
C LEU A 278 -28.66 -6.37 -4.75
N GLY A 279 -29.24 -6.40 -5.94
CA GLY A 279 -28.96 -7.34 -7.01
C GLY A 279 -30.13 -8.25 -7.36
N ASN A 280 -31.20 -8.30 -6.55
CA ASN A 280 -32.30 -9.26 -6.72
C ASN A 280 -33.01 -9.10 -8.06
N SER A 281 -33.14 -7.85 -8.51
CA SER A 281 -33.57 -7.53 -9.85
C SER A 281 -32.69 -6.43 -10.43
N TRP A 282 -32.41 -6.59 -11.71
CA TRP A 282 -31.67 -5.63 -12.50
C TRP A 282 -32.58 -5.05 -13.55
N GLU A 283 -32.53 -3.74 -13.67
CA GLU A 283 -33.13 -3.05 -14.80
C GLU A 283 -32.04 -2.40 -15.65
N THR A 284 -32.11 -2.68 -16.96
CA THR A 284 -31.25 -2.02 -17.93
C THR A 284 -31.66 -0.56 -18.03
N ARG A 285 -30.68 0.32 -17.87
CA ARG A 285 -30.84 1.75 -18.04
C ARG A 285 -30.38 2.18 -19.44
N PRO A 286 -30.99 3.22 -20.01
CA PRO A 286 -30.45 3.81 -21.21
C PRO A 286 -29.04 4.32 -20.92
N MET A 287 -28.14 4.13 -21.87
CA MET A 287 -26.82 4.73 -21.81
C MET A 287 -26.74 5.95 -22.71
N PRO A 288 -25.94 6.95 -22.33
CA PRO A 288 -25.70 8.11 -23.16
C PRO A 288 -24.72 7.83 -24.31
N CYS A 289 -24.01 6.71 -24.27
CA CYS A 289 -22.99 6.31 -25.25
C CYS A 289 -23.15 4.84 -25.66
N GLN A 290 -22.40 4.40 -26.67
CA GLN A 290 -22.41 3.00 -27.14
C GLN A 290 -21.63 2.06 -26.21
N SER A 291 -20.68 2.60 -25.44
CA SER A 291 -19.78 1.83 -24.59
C SER A 291 -19.24 2.71 -23.44
N GLY A 292 -19.45 2.27 -22.21
CA GLY A 292 -18.97 2.91 -20.99
C GLY A 292 -17.68 2.29 -20.43
N THR A 293 -16.98 3.05 -19.61
CA THR A 293 -15.84 2.63 -18.77
C THR A 293 -15.87 3.45 -17.49
N THR A 294 -15.30 2.94 -16.39
CA THR A 294 -15.18 3.64 -15.11
C THR A 294 -16.54 4.10 -14.56
N LEU A 295 -17.21 3.20 -13.84
CA LEU A 295 -18.48 3.47 -13.17
C LEU A 295 -18.25 3.85 -11.70
N LYS A 296 -18.74 5.02 -11.28
CA LYS A 296 -18.58 5.50 -9.90
C LYS A 296 -19.87 6.10 -9.34
N GLY A 297 -20.27 5.60 -8.18
CA GLY A 297 -21.33 6.16 -7.36
C GLY A 297 -20.78 7.21 -6.41
N LEU A 298 -21.47 8.34 -6.29
CA LEU A 298 -21.10 9.41 -5.38
C LEU A 298 -22.32 10.25 -4.99
N ASN A 299 -22.56 10.43 -3.69
CA ASN A 299 -23.56 11.34 -3.13
C ASN A 299 -24.94 11.21 -3.79
N GLY A 300 -25.35 9.96 -4.06
CA GLY A 300 -26.63 9.63 -4.70
C GLY A 300 -26.61 9.67 -6.24
N ASP A 301 -25.54 10.17 -6.85
CA ASP A 301 -25.39 10.25 -8.30
C ASP A 301 -24.54 9.11 -8.87
N LEU A 302 -24.69 8.92 -10.17
CA LEU A 302 -23.89 8.00 -10.97
C LEU A 302 -23.07 8.77 -12.00
N TYR A 303 -21.78 8.47 -12.06
CA TYR A 303 -20.85 9.01 -13.03
C TYR A 303 -20.32 7.90 -13.94
N MET A 304 -20.17 8.23 -15.22
CA MET A 304 -19.66 7.30 -16.21
C MET A 304 -18.80 8.01 -17.25
N ARG A 305 -17.68 7.38 -17.62
CA ARG A 305 -16.86 7.78 -18.76
C ARG A 305 -17.21 6.92 -19.97
N GLN A 306 -17.19 7.50 -21.17
CA GLN A 306 -17.28 6.73 -22.41
C GLN A 306 -15.95 6.00 -22.69
N ARG A 307 -16.00 4.74 -23.13
CA ARG A 307 -14.80 3.90 -23.40
C ARG A 307 -14.05 4.25 -24.68
N HIS A 308 -14.71 4.88 -25.64
CA HIS A 308 -14.17 5.16 -26.97
C HIS A 308 -14.24 6.64 -27.31
N GLU A 309 -13.31 7.11 -28.14
CA GLU A 309 -13.24 8.50 -28.56
C GLU A 309 -14.51 8.93 -29.33
N PRO A 310 -15.03 10.14 -29.09
CA PRO A 310 -14.63 11.09 -28.04
C PRO A 310 -15.00 10.62 -26.62
N TYR A 311 -14.06 10.65 -25.66
CA TYR A 311 -14.27 10.23 -24.26
C TYR A 311 -15.14 11.22 -23.45
N HIS A 312 -16.46 11.19 -23.65
CA HIS A 312 -17.38 12.03 -22.87
C HIS A 312 -17.56 11.54 -21.43
N TYR A 313 -17.76 12.49 -20.51
CA TYR A 313 -18.19 12.23 -19.14
C TYR A 313 -19.67 12.54 -18.98
N TRP A 314 -20.35 11.67 -18.25
CA TRP A 314 -21.78 11.72 -18.06
C TRP A 314 -22.12 11.60 -16.58
N ARG A 315 -23.12 12.37 -16.16
CA ARG A 315 -23.73 12.25 -14.83
C ARG A 315 -25.18 11.86 -14.96
N SER A 316 -25.65 11.09 -14.01
CA SER A 316 -27.07 10.84 -13.80
C SER A 316 -27.42 11.08 -12.33
N ARG A 317 -28.43 11.92 -12.11
CA ARG A 317 -29.01 12.18 -10.77
C ARG A 317 -30.18 11.25 -10.43
N ASP A 318 -30.60 10.46 -11.41
CA ASP A 318 -31.74 9.56 -11.34
C ASP A 318 -31.32 8.13 -11.68
N ILE A 319 -30.05 7.83 -11.38
CA ILE A 319 -29.46 6.48 -11.41
C ILE A 319 -29.68 5.81 -12.77
N GLY A 320 -29.18 6.50 -13.80
CA GLY A 320 -29.12 6.09 -15.20
C GLY A 320 -30.38 6.33 -16.02
N LEU A 321 -31.46 6.92 -15.48
CA LEU A 321 -32.69 7.18 -16.27
C LEU A 321 -32.49 8.31 -17.28
N THR A 322 -31.85 9.38 -16.85
CA THR A 322 -31.43 10.49 -17.69
C THR A 322 -29.97 10.78 -17.46
N TRP A 323 -29.34 11.25 -18.53
CA TRP A 323 -27.93 11.58 -18.53
C TRP A 323 -27.75 13.00 -19.02
N GLU A 324 -26.94 13.72 -18.28
CA GLU A 324 -26.40 15.00 -18.71
C GLU A 324 -24.96 14.77 -19.14
N ASN A 325 -24.65 15.16 -20.39
CA ASN A 325 -23.27 15.26 -20.81
C ASN A 325 -22.65 16.39 -19.98
N LEU A 326 -21.57 16.08 -19.29
CA LEU A 326 -20.86 17.08 -18.52
C LEU A 326 -20.12 18.07 -19.43
N ASN A 327 -20.05 17.83 -20.74
CA ASN A 327 -19.38 18.67 -21.74
C ASN A 327 -17.97 19.03 -21.29
N PHE A 328 -17.20 18.00 -20.93
CA PHE A 328 -15.79 18.18 -20.56
C PHE A 328 -15.07 18.99 -21.65
N PRO A 329 -14.37 20.09 -21.29
CA PRO A 329 -14.06 21.17 -22.22
C PRO A 329 -12.88 20.90 -23.15
N ASP A 330 -12.10 19.85 -22.89
CA ASP A 330 -10.84 19.57 -23.60
C ASP A 330 -10.99 18.38 -24.56
N GLU A 331 -10.82 18.63 -25.87
CA GLU A 331 -10.88 17.62 -26.92
C GLU A 331 -9.59 16.77 -27.05
N ASP A 332 -8.44 17.23 -26.54
CA ASP A 332 -7.16 16.53 -26.59
C ASP A 332 -7.05 15.47 -25.47
N ILE A 333 -7.70 15.72 -24.33
CA ILE A 333 -7.88 14.75 -23.23
C ILE A 333 -8.81 13.58 -23.65
N LEU A 334 -9.64 13.80 -24.69
CA LEU A 334 -10.43 12.75 -25.34
C LEU A 334 -9.59 11.74 -26.13
N ASN A 335 -8.25 11.85 -26.14
CA ASN A 335 -7.33 10.88 -26.74
C ASN A 335 -6.45 10.14 -25.71
N CYS A 336 -6.58 10.43 -24.41
CA CYS A 336 -5.80 9.76 -23.37
C CYS A 336 -6.41 8.38 -23.02
N ARG A 337 -5.61 7.31 -23.18
CA ARG A 337 -6.03 5.91 -22.92
C ARG A 337 -6.10 5.54 -21.46
N TYR A 338 -5.50 6.33 -20.58
CA TYR A 338 -5.42 6.02 -19.16
C TYR A 338 -6.77 6.32 -18.49
N GLU A 339 -7.14 5.50 -17.50
CA GLU A 339 -8.32 5.73 -16.68
C GLU A 339 -8.22 7.07 -15.96
N VAL A 340 -9.34 7.71 -15.66
CA VAL A 340 -9.36 8.87 -14.78
C VAL A 340 -10.26 8.49 -13.64
N ILE A 341 -9.70 8.42 -12.44
CA ILE A 341 -10.48 8.13 -11.24
C ILE A 341 -11.14 9.45 -10.85
N PRO A 342 -12.48 9.58 -10.96
CA PRO A 342 -13.13 10.74 -10.40
C PRO A 342 -12.98 10.68 -8.88
N LEU A 343 -12.29 11.65 -8.30
CA LEU A 343 -12.35 11.87 -6.86
C LEU A 343 -13.52 12.77 -6.54
N ALA A 344 -14.04 12.53 -5.36
CA ALA A 344 -15.32 13.03 -4.97
C ALA A 344 -15.22 13.56 -3.55
N LEU A 345 -15.22 14.88 -3.44
CA LEU A 345 -14.93 15.60 -2.21
C LEU A 345 -16.11 16.54 -1.95
N ASP A 346 -16.85 16.32 -0.86
CA ASP A 346 -18.10 17.01 -0.46
C ASP A 346 -18.92 17.59 -1.63
N ASP A 347 -19.32 16.68 -2.52
CA ASP A 347 -20.11 16.89 -3.74
C ASP A 347 -19.37 17.42 -4.99
N THR A 348 -18.12 17.87 -4.89
CA THR A 348 -17.31 18.30 -6.02
C THR A 348 -16.68 17.12 -6.74
N LEU A 349 -16.87 17.07 -8.07
CA LEU A 349 -16.26 16.06 -8.92
C LEU A 349 -14.90 16.56 -9.41
N TYR A 350 -13.83 15.87 -9.03
CA TYR A 350 -12.48 16.10 -9.53
C TYR A 350 -12.14 15.07 -10.60
N VAL A 351 -11.58 15.54 -11.71
CA VAL A 351 -11.12 14.72 -12.82
C VAL A 351 -9.70 15.15 -13.10
N ASN A 352 -8.75 14.28 -12.76
CA ASN A 352 -7.34 14.47 -13.13
C ASN A 352 -7.12 13.92 -14.54
N THR A 353 -6.38 14.65 -15.34
CA THR A 353 -6.05 14.25 -16.71
C THR A 353 -4.54 14.13 -16.81
N TRP A 354 -3.98 14.02 -18.02
CA TRP A 354 -2.53 13.89 -18.15
C TRP A 354 -1.77 15.09 -17.53
N ASN A 355 -2.28 16.31 -17.66
CA ASN A 355 -1.59 17.53 -17.22
C ASN A 355 -2.50 18.58 -16.55
N LEU A 356 -3.80 18.32 -16.45
CA LEU A 356 -4.79 19.28 -15.96
C LEU A 356 -5.70 18.61 -14.94
N THR A 357 -5.93 19.31 -13.83
CA THR A 357 -7.00 18.95 -12.88
C THR A 357 -8.21 19.83 -13.15
N TYR A 358 -9.37 19.20 -13.30
CA TYR A 358 -10.64 19.90 -13.44
C TYR A 358 -11.55 19.56 -12.28
N ALA A 359 -12.32 20.55 -11.85
CA ALA A 359 -13.42 20.34 -10.93
C ALA A 359 -14.75 20.75 -11.55
N MET A 360 -15.79 20.07 -11.13
CA MET A 360 -17.16 20.47 -11.42
C MET A 360 -17.99 20.41 -10.14
N TYR A 361 -18.52 21.57 -9.75
CA TYR A 361 -19.49 21.64 -8.68
C TYR A 361 -20.88 21.16 -9.16
N PRO A 362 -21.65 20.49 -8.29
CA PRO A 362 -23.02 20.11 -8.61
C PRO A 362 -23.93 21.30 -8.94
N GLN A 363 -23.71 22.46 -8.32
CA GLN A 363 -24.48 23.68 -8.59
C GLN A 363 -24.13 24.35 -9.94
N HIS A 364 -23.01 23.99 -10.57
CA HIS A 364 -22.49 24.62 -11.80
C HIS A 364 -22.26 23.57 -12.90
N MET A 365 -23.28 22.77 -13.14
CA MET A 365 -23.25 21.68 -14.11
C MET A 365 -22.81 22.06 -15.51
N GLY A 366 -21.94 21.23 -16.08
CA GLY A 366 -21.43 21.40 -17.43
C GLY A 366 -20.45 22.56 -17.57
N VAL A 367 -20.15 23.26 -16.47
CA VAL A 367 -19.08 24.23 -16.36
C VAL A 367 -17.97 23.54 -15.60
N TRP A 368 -17.01 23.02 -16.36
CA TRP A 368 -15.76 22.56 -15.79
C TRP A 368 -14.89 23.76 -15.52
N GLU A 369 -14.49 23.87 -14.27
CA GLU A 369 -13.52 24.85 -13.85
C GLU A 369 -12.17 24.15 -13.92
N GLU A 370 -11.32 24.66 -14.80
CA GLU A 370 -9.91 24.30 -14.76
C GLU A 370 -9.39 24.67 -13.38
N ARG A 371 -9.04 23.65 -12.62
CA ARG A 371 -8.48 23.75 -11.29
C ARG A 371 -7.00 23.49 -11.39
N GLY A 372 -6.33 24.23 -12.26
CA GLY A 372 -4.88 24.21 -12.39
C GLY A 372 -4.31 23.25 -13.42
N TYR A 373 -3.13 23.67 -13.89
CA TYR A 373 -2.17 22.92 -14.67
C TYR A 373 -1.20 22.27 -13.69
N ILE A 374 -0.95 20.97 -13.82
CA ILE A 374 0.10 20.33 -13.03
C ILE A 374 1.46 20.38 -13.75
N TRP A 375 1.61 20.74 -15.06
CA TRP A 375 2.93 21.18 -15.60
C TRP A 375 3.04 21.72 -17.06
N GLU A 376 3.98 22.64 -17.37
CA GLU A 376 4.91 22.67 -18.58
C GLU A 376 5.79 23.95 -18.68
N PRO A 377 7.11 23.84 -19.00
CA PRO A 377 7.52 23.64 -20.40
C PRO A 377 8.79 22.79 -20.59
N PHE A 378 8.66 21.52 -20.99
CA PHE A 378 9.71 20.86 -21.77
C PHE A 378 9.11 19.76 -22.64
N ASP A 379 9.35 19.90 -23.95
CA ASP A 379 9.16 18.85 -24.94
C ASP A 379 9.76 17.52 -24.42
N HIS A 380 8.87 16.56 -24.16
CA HIS A 380 9.07 15.11 -24.02
C HIS A 380 9.05 14.54 -22.59
N LEU A 381 7.92 13.85 -22.32
CA LEU A 381 7.72 12.74 -21.37
C LEU A 381 7.56 13.15 -19.90
N GLY A 382 6.31 13.24 -19.41
CA GLY A 382 6.02 13.37 -17.98
C GLY A 382 4.71 12.70 -17.63
N TYR A 383 4.78 11.51 -17.02
CA TYR A 383 3.70 10.87 -16.27
C TYR A 383 3.51 11.64 -14.95
N VAL A 384 2.28 11.81 -14.50
CA VAL A 384 1.94 12.24 -13.14
C VAL A 384 1.44 10.98 -12.45
N ASP A 385 1.99 10.60 -11.28
CA ASP A 385 1.43 9.49 -10.51
C ASP A 385 0.02 9.86 -10.06
N TRP A 386 -0.77 8.82 -9.87
CA TRP A 386 -2.22 8.86 -9.77
C TRP A 386 -2.71 9.37 -8.42
N ASP A 387 -1.78 9.63 -7.50
CA ASP A 387 -2.08 9.81 -6.10
C ASP A 387 -2.33 11.29 -5.80
N ILE A 388 -3.62 11.59 -5.74
CA ILE A 388 -4.18 12.82 -5.25
C ILE A 388 -4.91 12.50 -3.97
N VAL A 389 -4.58 13.22 -2.92
CA VAL A 389 -5.25 13.07 -1.62
C VAL A 389 -5.97 14.35 -1.28
N ALA A 390 -7.05 14.19 -0.54
CA ALA A 390 -7.79 15.30 -0.01
C ALA A 390 -8.16 15.05 1.44
N ALA A 391 -8.21 16.13 2.20
CA ALA A 391 -8.68 16.06 3.57
C ALA A 391 -10.21 16.01 3.65
N PRO A 392 -10.74 15.47 4.77
CA PRO A 392 -12.15 15.57 5.11
C PRO A 392 -12.65 17.02 5.06
N ALA A 393 -13.89 17.21 4.66
CA ALA A 393 -14.57 18.51 4.64
C ALA A 393 -13.98 19.55 3.66
N ASP A 394 -13.37 19.09 2.57
CA ASP A 394 -12.90 19.94 1.47
C ASP A 394 -11.94 21.05 1.92
N THR A 395 -11.04 20.73 2.85
CA THR A 395 -10.10 21.72 3.39
C THR A 395 -8.83 21.87 2.56
N PHE A 396 -8.37 20.81 1.89
CA PHE A 396 -7.28 20.90 0.91
C PHE A 396 -7.26 19.71 -0.05
N ILE A 397 -6.55 19.90 -1.16
CA ILE A 397 -6.18 18.89 -2.16
C ILE A 397 -4.65 18.94 -2.32
N ALA A 398 -4.01 17.78 -2.37
CA ALA A 398 -2.57 17.67 -2.62
C ALA A 398 -2.29 16.61 -3.68
N ALA A 399 -1.33 16.89 -4.56
CA ALA A 399 -0.86 16.01 -5.62
C ALA A 399 0.65 16.12 -5.79
N VAL A 400 1.30 14.99 -6.07
CA VAL A 400 2.75 14.88 -6.32
C VAL A 400 3.01 14.57 -7.81
N SER A 401 4.21 14.91 -8.31
CA SER A 401 4.63 14.68 -9.69
C SER A 401 5.88 13.79 -9.76
N ASP A 402 5.93 12.90 -10.75
CA ASP A 402 6.96 11.86 -10.87
C ASP A 402 8.29 12.39 -11.38
N TYR A 403 8.35 13.65 -11.80
CA TYR A 403 9.52 14.19 -12.50
C TYR A 403 10.12 15.40 -11.82
N GLU A 404 9.43 15.99 -10.85
CA GLU A 404 9.93 17.14 -10.11
C GLU A 404 9.62 17.08 -8.61
N HIS A 405 10.48 17.73 -7.83
CA HIS A 405 10.39 17.84 -6.37
C HIS A 405 9.28 18.80 -5.89
N TYR A 406 8.21 18.97 -6.66
CA TYR A 406 7.13 19.87 -6.30
C TYR A 406 5.93 19.08 -5.84
N LEU A 407 5.43 19.45 -4.67
CA LEU A 407 4.05 19.18 -4.32
C LEU A 407 3.20 20.33 -4.84
N SER A 408 2.09 19.99 -5.48
CA SER A 408 1.01 20.94 -5.72
C SER A 408 -0.01 20.79 -4.59
N ILE A 409 -0.21 21.83 -3.78
CA ILE A 409 -1.27 21.87 -2.77
C ILE A 409 -2.26 22.99 -3.08
N SER A 410 -3.53 22.74 -2.78
CA SER A 410 -4.57 23.74 -2.88
C SER A 410 -5.46 23.72 -1.65
N HIS A 411 -5.55 24.87 -0.98
CA HIS A 411 -6.43 25.10 0.18
C HIS A 411 -7.77 25.73 -0.20
N ASP A 412 -7.98 25.99 -1.48
CA ASP A 412 -9.23 26.45 -2.06
C ASP A 412 -9.75 25.44 -3.09
N MET A 413 -9.46 24.16 -2.86
CA MET A 413 -10.08 23.05 -3.58
C MET A 413 -9.74 23.07 -5.08
N GLY A 414 -8.52 23.48 -5.41
CA GLY A 414 -7.91 23.51 -6.73
C GLY A 414 -8.03 24.84 -7.47
N TRP A 415 -8.62 25.90 -6.88
CA TRP A 415 -8.75 27.20 -7.56
C TRP A 415 -7.41 27.89 -7.73
N THR A 416 -6.58 27.83 -6.70
CA THR A 416 -5.20 28.24 -6.71
C THR A 416 -4.36 27.08 -6.22
N TRP A 417 -3.26 26.84 -6.91
CA TRP A 417 -2.26 25.89 -6.48
C TRP A 417 -1.04 26.66 -6.02
N GLU A 418 -0.57 26.26 -4.86
CA GLU A 418 0.73 26.63 -4.39
C GLU A 418 1.64 25.44 -4.73
N GLU A 419 2.54 25.68 -5.69
CA GLU A 419 3.67 24.78 -5.89
C GLU A 419 4.62 25.02 -4.74
N GLN A 420 4.91 23.95 -4.03
CA GLN A 420 5.87 23.98 -2.96
C GLN A 420 7.00 23.03 -3.31
N GLU A 421 8.19 23.62 -3.49
CA GLU A 421 9.41 22.83 -3.63
C GLU A 421 9.63 22.07 -2.32
N ILE A 422 9.70 20.75 -2.44
CA ILE A 422 10.23 19.90 -1.40
C ILE A 422 11.73 20.17 -1.39
N GLU A 423 12.23 20.88 -0.37
CA GLU A 423 13.64 21.26 -0.29
C GLU A 423 14.52 20.01 -0.19
N MET A 424 15.07 19.60 -1.34
CA MET A 424 16.00 18.47 -1.43
C MET A 424 17.45 18.90 -1.19
N PRO A 425 18.29 18.00 -0.67
CA PRO A 425 19.73 18.19 -0.66
C PRO A 425 20.27 18.44 -2.07
N PRO A 426 21.30 19.31 -2.23
CA PRO A 426 21.91 19.66 -3.51
C PRO A 426 22.29 18.49 -4.42
N ASP A 427 22.58 17.33 -3.83
CA ASP A 427 23.05 16.14 -4.53
C ASP A 427 21.90 15.20 -4.98
N LEU A 428 20.65 15.49 -4.59
CA LEU A 428 19.45 14.65 -4.80
C LEU A 428 18.33 15.34 -5.61
N HIS A 429 18.59 16.52 -6.19
CA HIS A 429 17.61 17.32 -6.97
C HIS A 429 17.09 16.66 -8.27
N GLY A 430 17.32 15.37 -8.52
CA GLY A 430 16.84 14.64 -9.71
C GLY A 430 15.95 13.43 -9.43
N GLU A 431 15.60 13.17 -8.16
CA GLU A 431 14.85 11.98 -7.73
C GLU A 431 13.33 12.25 -7.62
N ILE A 432 12.50 11.23 -7.48
CA ILE A 432 11.07 11.30 -7.86
C ILE A 432 10.15 11.27 -6.63
N GLY A 433 9.09 12.10 -6.59
CA GLY A 433 7.96 11.88 -5.68
C GLY A 433 7.12 10.69 -6.17
N VAL A 434 7.08 9.59 -5.41
CA VAL A 434 6.52 8.30 -5.87
C VAL A 434 5.10 8.06 -5.36
N ASP A 435 4.75 8.58 -4.18
CA ASP A 435 3.43 8.35 -3.57
C ASP A 435 3.10 9.45 -2.55
N ILE A 436 1.82 9.69 -2.29
CA ILE A 436 1.31 10.65 -1.31
C ILE A 436 0.14 10.08 -0.52
N VAL A 437 0.20 10.21 0.81
CA VAL A 437 -0.84 9.72 1.73
C VAL A 437 -1.19 10.78 2.77
N TYR A 438 -2.50 10.99 2.98
CA TYR A 438 -3.00 11.84 4.06
C TYR A 438 -3.46 11.01 5.28
N ASP A 439 -2.77 11.19 6.40
CA ASP A 439 -3.18 10.65 7.70
C ASP A 439 -4.18 11.60 8.38
N LYS A 440 -5.47 11.37 8.11
CA LYS A 440 -6.58 12.13 8.71
C LYS A 440 -6.66 12.10 10.23
N TRP A 441 -6.02 11.13 10.89
CA TRP A 441 -6.02 11.06 12.35
C TRP A 441 -4.99 11.98 12.98
N ARG A 442 -3.93 12.33 12.25
CA ARG A 442 -2.86 13.25 12.67
C ARG A 442 -3.01 14.64 12.09
N ASP A 443 -3.84 14.77 11.07
CA ASP A 443 -3.77 15.90 10.16
C ASP A 443 -2.33 16.07 9.62
N ARG A 444 -1.83 15.04 8.93
CA ARG A 444 -0.48 15.02 8.36
C ARG A 444 -0.48 14.46 6.96
N LEU A 445 0.27 15.10 6.07
CA LEU A 445 0.51 14.67 4.70
C LEU A 445 1.92 14.07 4.59
N TRP A 446 2.03 12.88 4.01
CA TRP A 446 3.28 12.15 3.77
C TRP A 446 3.53 12.03 2.28
N ILE A 447 4.80 12.17 1.88
CA ILE A 447 5.25 12.01 0.49
C ILE A 447 6.47 11.09 0.49
N ASP A 448 6.44 10.04 -0.33
CA ASP A 448 7.65 9.30 -0.71
C ASP A 448 8.38 10.08 -1.79
N THR A 449 9.67 10.36 -1.56
CA THR A 449 10.50 11.13 -2.48
C THR A 449 11.50 10.26 -3.24
N GLY A 450 11.36 8.93 -3.20
CA GLY A 450 12.24 7.96 -3.85
C GLY A 450 13.60 7.78 -3.17
N VAL A 451 14.04 8.78 -2.40
CA VAL A 451 15.29 8.82 -1.62
C VAL A 451 15.06 9.19 -0.16
N GLY A 452 13.82 9.18 0.32
CA GLY A 452 13.44 9.74 1.62
C GLY A 452 11.94 9.90 1.80
N LEU A 453 11.55 10.42 2.96
CA LEU A 453 10.17 10.83 3.23
C LEU A 453 10.14 12.32 3.49
N ALA A 454 9.19 13.01 2.88
CA ALA A 454 8.82 14.35 3.26
C ALA A 454 7.47 14.32 3.98
N TYR A 455 7.27 15.19 4.96
CA TYR A 455 5.95 15.36 5.55
C TYR A 455 5.65 16.82 5.91
N MET A 456 4.35 17.09 5.99
CA MET A 456 3.79 18.35 6.46
C MET A 456 2.72 18.09 7.51
N ASP A 457 2.88 18.73 8.67
CA ASP A 457 1.90 18.75 9.75
C ASP A 457 0.85 19.82 9.52
N ASN A 458 -0.40 19.51 9.87
CA ASN A 458 -1.56 20.37 9.71
C ASN A 458 -1.69 20.96 8.29
N PRO A 459 -1.66 20.13 7.23
CA PRO A 459 -1.86 20.58 5.86
C PRO A 459 -3.22 21.26 5.66
N THR A 460 -4.17 21.14 6.59
CA THR A 460 -5.43 21.91 6.55
C THR A 460 -5.25 23.40 6.85
N LEU A 461 -4.16 23.78 7.53
CA LEU A 461 -3.87 25.14 7.97
C LEU A 461 -2.60 25.72 7.34
N ALA A 462 -1.85 24.90 6.61
CA ALA A 462 -0.62 25.32 5.95
C ALA A 462 -0.92 26.36 4.87
N VAL A 463 -0.12 27.43 4.76
CA VAL A 463 -0.20 28.43 3.69
C VAL A 463 1.18 29.06 3.48
N GLY A 464 1.71 29.07 2.25
CA GLY A 464 2.97 29.77 1.93
C GLY A 464 4.25 29.06 2.41
N GLU A 465 5.10 29.74 3.20
CA GLU A 465 6.46 29.27 3.57
C GLU A 465 6.50 28.16 4.65
N ASP A 466 5.42 27.40 4.86
CA ASP A 466 5.40 26.34 5.87
C ASP A 466 6.36 25.21 5.49
N VAL A 467 7.41 25.02 6.28
CA VAL A 467 8.57 24.24 5.88
C VAL A 467 8.26 22.75 5.92
N TRP A 468 8.29 22.10 4.74
CA TRP A 468 8.35 20.65 4.63
C TRP A 468 9.53 20.13 5.40
N VAL A 469 9.28 19.13 6.24
CA VAL A 469 10.38 18.44 6.89
C VAL A 469 10.82 17.34 5.94
N PHE A 470 11.74 17.70 5.03
CA PHE A 470 12.40 16.70 4.20
C PHE A 470 13.29 15.82 5.06
N GLN A 471 13.15 14.52 4.87
CA GLN A 471 13.97 13.53 5.53
C GLN A 471 14.60 12.71 4.47
N PRO A 472 15.85 13.03 4.14
CA PRO A 472 16.57 12.12 3.30
C PRO A 472 16.50 10.77 4.00
N ALA A 473 16.39 9.71 3.21
CA ALA A 473 16.81 8.38 3.60
C ALA A 473 18.35 8.38 3.73
N THR A 474 18.88 9.35 4.47
CA THR A 474 20.16 9.37 5.12
C THR A 474 20.06 8.43 6.30
N TYR A 475 19.92 7.16 5.97
CA TYR A 475 20.22 6.13 6.91
C TYR A 475 21.74 6.05 7.01
N ALA A 476 22.24 6.01 8.23
CA ALA A 476 23.61 5.61 8.43
C ALA A 476 23.73 4.15 8.02
N THR A 477 24.55 3.90 7.00
CA THR A 477 24.83 2.54 6.54
C THR A 477 26.02 2.01 7.32
N LEU A 478 25.99 0.71 7.58
CA LEU A 478 27.16 -0.05 7.95
C LEU A 478 27.05 -1.37 7.23
N SER A 479 28.03 -1.69 6.39
CA SER A 479 28.10 -2.94 5.66
C SER A 479 29.54 -3.43 5.56
N ALA A 480 29.70 -4.71 5.21
CA ALA A 480 31.00 -5.30 4.93
C ALA A 480 30.89 -6.25 3.75
N TYR A 481 31.69 -6.05 2.70
CA TYR A 481 31.69 -6.91 1.53
C TYR A 481 33.13 -7.27 1.11
N PRO A 482 33.40 -8.56 0.83
CA PRO A 482 32.50 -9.71 0.97
C PRO A 482 32.16 -10.04 2.44
N ASN A 483 31.03 -10.69 2.70
CA ASN A 483 30.68 -11.30 3.98
C ASN A 483 29.72 -12.48 3.72
N PRO A 484 30.10 -13.75 3.97
CA PRO A 484 31.35 -14.21 4.59
C PRO A 484 32.60 -13.85 3.79
N PHE A 485 33.74 -13.71 4.46
CA PHE A 485 35.01 -13.34 3.83
C PHE A 485 36.17 -14.25 4.23
N ASN A 486 37.21 -14.28 3.39
CA ASN A 486 38.48 -14.94 3.70
C ASN A 486 39.57 -13.88 3.87
N SER A 487 40.14 -13.82 5.07
CA SER A 487 41.27 -12.98 5.47
C SER A 487 41.06 -11.46 5.45
N ALA A 488 40.29 -10.88 4.53
CA ALA A 488 39.94 -9.46 4.55
C ALA A 488 38.56 -9.15 3.96
N THR A 489 37.94 -8.06 4.42
CA THR A 489 36.69 -7.50 3.89
C THR A 489 36.74 -5.97 3.87
N THR A 490 36.00 -5.34 2.96
CA THR A 490 35.85 -3.89 2.92
C THR A 490 34.62 -3.49 3.71
N VAL A 491 34.82 -2.76 4.80
CA VAL A 491 33.76 -2.12 5.59
C VAL A 491 33.39 -0.80 4.93
N ARG A 492 32.10 -0.62 4.65
CA ARG A 492 31.53 0.63 4.12
C ARG A 492 30.55 1.20 5.11
N TYR A 493 30.58 2.52 5.30
CA TYR A 493 29.62 3.22 6.12
C TYR A 493 29.38 4.64 5.64
N SER A 494 28.17 5.13 5.88
CA SER A 494 27.77 6.50 5.57
C SER A 494 27.54 7.29 6.86
N LEU A 495 27.93 8.56 6.85
CA LEU A 495 27.63 9.50 7.93
C LEU A 495 26.74 10.61 7.41
N THR A 496 25.64 10.84 8.12
CA THR A 496 24.66 11.89 7.81
C THR A 496 25.19 13.27 8.21
N GLN A 497 26.04 13.34 9.25
CA GLN A 497 26.69 14.56 9.74
C GLN A 497 28.16 14.30 10.10
N PRO A 498 29.04 15.32 10.02
CA PRO A 498 30.41 15.18 10.50
C PRO A 498 30.45 14.97 12.01
N GLY A 499 31.27 14.04 12.49
CA GLY A 499 31.32 13.70 13.92
C GLY A 499 32.50 12.81 14.30
N GLU A 500 32.67 12.56 15.60
CA GLU A 500 33.60 11.53 16.06
C GLU A 500 33.01 10.17 15.71
N VAL A 501 33.82 9.34 15.03
CA VAL A 501 33.42 8.00 14.63
C VAL A 501 34.44 6.99 15.10
N ARG A 502 33.94 5.98 15.81
CA ARG A 502 34.71 4.82 16.21
C ARG A 502 34.14 3.55 15.60
N VAL A 503 34.92 2.92 14.73
CA VAL A 503 34.57 1.64 14.10
C VAL A 503 35.41 0.54 14.74
N THR A 504 34.75 -0.38 15.43
CA THR A 504 35.39 -1.41 16.28
C THR A 504 34.85 -2.80 15.92
N VAL A 505 35.69 -3.82 15.97
CA VAL A 505 35.30 -5.22 15.79
C VAL A 505 35.40 -5.94 17.13
N PHE A 506 34.36 -6.68 17.47
CA PHE A 506 34.24 -7.48 18.69
C PHE A 506 34.09 -8.97 18.36
N ASP A 507 34.54 -9.84 19.26
CA ASP A 507 34.21 -11.27 19.19
C ASP A 507 32.88 -11.61 19.88
N LEU A 508 32.48 -12.88 19.84
CA LEU A 508 31.25 -13.38 20.49
C LEU A 508 31.17 -13.15 22.02
N LEU A 509 32.30 -12.88 22.68
CA LEU A 509 32.35 -12.59 24.12
C LEU A 509 32.33 -11.08 24.39
N GLY A 510 32.17 -10.24 23.36
CA GLY A 510 32.20 -8.79 23.46
C GLY A 510 33.61 -8.22 23.66
N ARG A 511 34.67 -9.00 23.39
CA ARG A 511 36.05 -8.50 23.48
C ARG A 511 36.41 -7.75 22.21
N GLU A 512 36.95 -6.55 22.35
CA GLU A 512 37.50 -5.77 21.24
C GLU A 512 38.68 -6.55 20.63
N VAL A 513 38.58 -6.88 19.35
CA VAL A 513 39.62 -7.59 18.59
C VAL A 513 40.32 -6.69 17.56
N ALA A 514 39.67 -5.61 17.13
CA ALA A 514 40.27 -4.59 16.27
C ALA A 514 39.55 -3.25 16.39
N VAL A 515 40.29 -2.14 16.22
CA VAL A 515 39.72 -0.80 15.99
C VAL A 515 40.13 -0.38 14.58
N LEU A 516 39.15 -0.26 13.70
CA LEU A 516 39.37 0.12 12.29
C LEU A 516 39.44 1.64 12.12
N HIS A 517 38.77 2.36 13.02
CA HIS A 517 38.71 3.82 13.01
C HIS A 517 38.39 4.38 14.40
N ASP A 518 38.96 5.54 14.74
CA ASP A 518 38.64 6.28 15.97
C ASP A 518 39.09 7.74 15.83
N ARG A 519 38.32 8.55 15.08
CA ARG A 519 38.62 9.99 14.84
C ARG A 519 37.41 10.75 14.31
N MET A 520 37.55 12.07 14.21
CA MET A 520 36.60 12.94 13.48
C MET A 520 36.58 12.60 11.98
N VAL A 521 35.38 12.47 11.43
CA VAL A 521 35.13 12.16 10.02
C VAL A 521 34.09 13.14 9.45
N THR A 522 34.21 13.48 8.18
CA THR A 522 33.23 14.32 7.46
C THR A 522 31.97 13.52 7.12
N ALA A 523 30.84 14.18 6.89
CA ALA A 523 29.67 13.53 6.31
C ALA A 523 30.00 12.86 4.95
N GLY A 524 29.21 11.86 4.55
CA GLY A 524 29.36 11.09 3.31
C GLY A 524 29.79 9.64 3.51
N GLU A 525 30.10 8.98 2.40
CA GLU A 525 30.52 7.57 2.34
C GLU A 525 32.00 7.38 2.69
N HIS A 526 32.29 6.32 3.44
CA HIS A 526 33.63 5.96 3.89
C HIS A 526 33.90 4.48 3.72
N GLU A 527 35.12 4.14 3.31
CA GLU A 527 35.58 2.76 3.21
C GLU A 527 36.77 2.49 4.15
N LEU A 528 36.74 1.35 4.82
CA LEU A 528 37.81 0.84 5.67
C LEU A 528 38.12 -0.61 5.30
N LEU A 529 39.40 -0.95 5.15
CA LEU A 529 39.80 -2.34 4.99
C LEU A 529 39.90 -3.00 6.37
N PHE A 530 39.19 -4.11 6.57
CA PHE A 530 39.38 -4.98 7.72
C PHE A 530 40.21 -6.21 7.32
N ASP A 531 41.45 -6.26 7.78
CA ASP A 531 42.32 -7.44 7.68
C ASP A 531 42.17 -8.29 8.95
N ALA A 532 41.63 -9.50 8.78
CA ALA A 532 41.38 -10.49 9.81
C ALA A 532 42.32 -11.71 9.68
N SER A 533 43.46 -11.57 9.00
CA SER A 533 44.42 -12.66 8.77
C SER A 533 44.90 -13.32 10.06
N ASP A 534 44.97 -12.57 11.16
CA ASP A 534 45.40 -13.06 12.48
C ASP A 534 44.26 -13.59 13.36
N LEU A 535 43.00 -13.50 12.90
CA LEU A 535 41.82 -13.96 13.62
C LEU A 535 41.42 -15.39 13.22
N SER A 536 40.78 -16.14 14.11
CA SER A 536 40.26 -17.48 13.82
C SER A 536 38.95 -17.41 13.01
N SER A 537 38.66 -18.41 12.17
CA SER A 537 37.31 -18.53 11.56
C SER A 537 36.23 -18.47 12.64
N GLY A 538 35.15 -17.73 12.39
CA GLY A 538 34.10 -17.52 13.38
C GLY A 538 33.25 -16.28 13.10
N THR A 539 32.37 -15.97 14.06
CA THR A 539 31.49 -14.81 14.03
C THR A 539 32.09 -13.67 14.84
N TYR A 540 32.02 -12.46 14.27
CA TYR A 540 32.46 -11.21 14.86
C TYR A 540 31.35 -10.16 14.72
N PHE A 541 31.44 -9.07 15.48
CA PHE A 541 30.51 -7.94 15.40
C PHE A 541 31.28 -6.66 15.12
N LEU A 542 31.01 -6.07 13.98
CA LEU A 542 31.45 -4.73 13.61
C LEU A 542 30.49 -3.72 14.23
N ASN A 543 31.03 -2.76 14.97
CA ASN A 543 30.27 -1.71 15.62
C ASN A 543 30.78 -0.35 15.09
N LEU A 544 29.87 0.50 14.66
CA LEU A 544 30.12 1.91 14.38
C LEU A 544 29.43 2.71 15.46
N ASN A 545 30.20 3.52 16.19
CA ASN A 545 29.70 4.46 17.17
C ASN A 545 29.97 5.88 16.66
N SER A 546 28.94 6.71 16.62
CA SER A 546 29.04 8.14 16.35
C SER A 546 28.19 8.93 17.36
N ASN A 547 28.28 10.27 17.31
CA ASN A 547 27.63 11.17 18.29
C ASN A 547 26.16 10.81 18.61
N ASP A 548 25.39 10.43 17.59
CA ASP A 548 23.93 10.31 17.70
C ASP A 548 23.43 8.86 17.53
N GLN A 549 24.32 7.90 17.23
CA GLN A 549 23.90 6.54 16.85
C GLN A 549 24.98 5.49 17.07
N THR A 550 24.54 4.24 17.21
CA THR A 550 25.40 3.06 17.22
C THR A 550 24.84 2.02 16.27
N LEU A 551 25.58 1.69 15.20
CA LEU A 551 25.24 0.63 14.27
C LEU A 551 26.06 -0.62 14.56
N THR A 552 25.47 -1.80 14.41
CA THR A 552 26.19 -3.07 14.55
C THR A 552 25.89 -3.98 13.37
N ARG A 553 26.94 -4.60 12.81
CA ARG A 553 26.84 -5.62 11.76
C ARG A 553 27.61 -6.86 12.14
N LYS A 554 27.01 -8.02 11.87
CA LYS A 554 27.64 -9.32 12.04
C LYS A 554 28.59 -9.61 10.89
N LEU A 555 29.78 -10.09 11.21
CA LEU A 555 30.82 -10.52 10.27
C LEU A 555 31.06 -12.03 10.40
N THR A 556 31.24 -12.71 9.28
CA THR A 556 31.56 -14.14 9.22
C THR A 556 32.91 -14.35 8.53
N LEU A 557 33.93 -14.74 9.29
CA LEU A 557 35.26 -15.06 8.77
C LEU A 557 35.37 -16.56 8.49
N VAL A 558 35.73 -16.92 7.25
CA VAL A 558 35.96 -18.30 6.80
C VAL A 558 37.38 -18.41 6.22
N LYS A 559 38.24 -19.14 6.93
CA LYS A 559 39.58 -19.52 6.44
C LYS A 559 39.57 -20.83 5.66
#